data_AF-A0A7W0T0K2-F1
#
_entry.id   AF-A0A7W0T0K2-F1
#
_cell.length_a   1.000
_cell.length_b   1.000
_cell.length_c   1.000
_cell.angle_alpha   90.00
_cell.angle_beta   90.00
_cell.angle_gamma   90.00
#
_symmetry.space_group_name_H-M   'P 1'
#
loop_
_entity.id
_entity.type
_entity.pdbx_description
1 polymer ?
#
loop_
_entity_poly.entity_id
_entity_poly.type
_entity_poly.pdbx_seq_one_letter_code
_entity_poly.pdbx_strand_id
1 'polypeptide(L)'
;MERCGTRGDRGSRGSAAPARRVLRCRRSVQRGAALKITLAVVGRLKESYFTAAEAEYLKRLRPYCTLTVVEAKDEAALLAAIPQAAHLYAFDERGASMTSVAFANDILGAEAQHGGGAPVVFAIGGADGHSDALRKRAKKLLSFGQLTIAHRLVRLLVLEQVYRGFRILRGEPYHRD
;
A
#
# COMPACT_ATOMS: atom_id res chain seq x y z
N MET A 1 -35.05 43.17 55.55
CA MET A 1 -35.41 42.57 56.85
C MET A 1 -36.20 41.31 56.54
N GLU A 2 -35.51 40.17 56.52
CA GLU A 2 -35.66 39.05 57.48
C GLU A 2 -36.71 38.04 57.02
N ARG A 3 -36.59 36.72 57.18
CA ARG A 3 -35.53 35.70 57.26
C ARG A 3 -36.31 34.37 57.38
N CYS A 4 -35.70 33.25 57.01
CA CYS A 4 -36.01 31.87 57.48
C CYS A 4 -37.36 31.27 57.01
N GLY A 5 -37.47 30.10 56.38
CA GLY A 5 -36.93 28.76 56.68
C GLY A 5 -38.17 27.83 56.70
N THR A 6 -38.22 26.56 56.26
CA THR A 6 -37.24 25.47 56.30
C THR A 6 -37.70 24.30 55.40
N ARG A 7 -36.71 23.68 54.74
CA ARG A 7 -36.46 22.23 54.53
C ARG A 7 -37.62 21.27 54.26
N GLY A 8 -37.52 20.61 53.10
CA GLY A 8 -38.00 19.25 52.87
C GLY A 8 -37.00 18.51 51.99
N ASP A 9 -36.06 17.82 52.63
CA ASP A 9 -35.12 16.88 52.01
C ASP A 9 -35.84 15.56 51.73
N ARG A 10 -35.79 15.06 50.49
CA ARG A 10 -35.96 13.64 50.17
C ARG A 10 -35.28 13.35 48.84
N GLY A 11 -34.13 12.71 48.93
CA GLY A 11 -33.29 12.33 47.81
C GLY A 11 -33.99 11.43 46.79
N SER A 12 -33.57 11.57 45.54
CA SER A 12 -33.61 10.45 44.61
C SER A 12 -32.42 10.52 43.66
N ARG A 13 -31.54 9.54 43.86
CA ARG A 13 -30.89 8.72 42.84
C ARG A 13 -30.01 9.48 41.84
N GLY A 14 -28.71 9.41 42.14
CA GLY A 14 -27.67 9.61 41.16
C GLY A 14 -27.85 8.69 39.95
N SER A 15 -27.59 9.26 38.78
CA SER A 15 -27.24 8.52 37.57
C SER A 15 -26.13 9.30 36.89
N ALA A 16 -24.92 9.20 37.46
CA ALA A 16 -23.71 9.53 36.72
C ALA A 16 -23.62 8.54 35.55
N ALA A 17 -23.86 9.02 34.34
CA ALA A 17 -23.66 8.25 33.13
C ALA A 17 -22.19 7.77 33.06
N PRO A 18 -21.94 6.52 32.65
CA PRO A 18 -20.60 5.95 32.73
C PRO A 18 -19.68 6.69 31.76
N ALA A 19 -18.51 7.07 32.26
CA ALA A 19 -17.40 7.57 31.44
C ALA A 19 -17.21 6.62 30.26
N ARG A 20 -17.37 7.15 29.03
CA ARG A 20 -17.05 6.44 27.79
C ARG A 20 -15.59 5.99 27.88
N ARG A 21 -15.39 4.72 28.18
CA ARG A 21 -14.10 4.07 28.15
C ARG A 21 -13.68 4.06 26.69
N VAL A 22 -12.92 5.08 26.30
CA VAL A 22 -12.18 5.07 25.04
C VAL A 22 -11.26 3.86 25.14
N LEU A 23 -11.65 2.73 24.55
CA LEU A 23 -10.71 1.68 24.22
C LEU A 23 -9.78 2.29 23.17
N ARG A 24 -8.73 2.99 23.63
CA ARG A 24 -7.50 3.08 22.86
C ARG A 24 -7.00 1.65 22.79
N CYS A 25 -7.45 0.94 21.76
CA CYS A 25 -6.70 -0.19 21.25
C CYS A 25 -5.34 0.37 20.90
N ARG A 26 -4.38 0.27 21.83
CA ARG A 26 -2.97 0.37 21.53
C ARG A 26 -2.70 -0.83 20.63
N ARG A 27 -2.97 -0.68 19.33
CA ARG A 27 -2.35 -1.54 18.33
C ARG A 27 -0.87 -1.23 18.46
N SER A 28 -0.20 -2.05 19.24
CA SER A 28 1.20 -2.34 19.08
C SER A 28 1.40 -2.65 17.60
N VAL A 29 1.79 -1.64 16.83
CA VAL A 29 2.40 -1.87 15.53
C VAL A 29 3.68 -2.61 15.87
N GLN A 30 3.59 -3.94 15.89
CA GLN A 30 4.76 -4.78 15.99
C GLN A 30 5.68 -4.35 14.86
N ARG A 31 6.92 -4.01 15.22
CA ARG A 31 8.00 -3.72 14.28
C ARG A 31 8.36 -5.02 13.57
N GLY A 32 7.49 -5.47 12.66
CA GLY A 32 7.82 -6.51 11.70
C GLY A 32 9.02 -6.07 10.88
N ALA A 33 9.80 -7.04 10.40
CA ALA A 33 10.90 -6.77 9.48
C ALA A 33 10.42 -5.90 8.32
N ALA A 34 11.22 -4.89 7.94
CA ALA A 34 10.85 -3.97 6.87
C ALA A 34 10.57 -4.75 5.57
N LEU A 35 9.38 -4.54 4.98
CA LEU A 35 8.97 -5.24 3.76
C LEU A 35 9.99 -4.98 2.65
N LYS A 36 10.41 -6.04 1.96
CA LYS A 36 11.31 -5.96 0.80
C LYS A 36 10.47 -6.01 -0.47
N ILE A 37 10.50 -4.92 -1.22
CA ILE A 37 9.74 -4.75 -2.45
C ILE A 37 10.72 -4.64 -3.62
N THR A 38 10.44 -5.36 -4.70
CA THR A 38 11.10 -5.17 -5.98
C THR A 38 10.09 -4.65 -7.00
N LEU A 39 10.41 -3.55 -7.66
CA LEU A 39 9.71 -3.08 -8.85
C LEU A 39 10.45 -3.62 -10.07
N ALA A 40 9.93 -4.70 -10.65
CA ALA A 40 10.51 -5.37 -11.81
C ALA A 40 9.82 -4.82 -13.08
N VAL A 41 10.59 -4.26 -14.01
CA VAL A 41 10.04 -3.55 -15.17
C VAL A 41 10.77 -3.93 -16.45
N VAL A 42 10.05 -4.06 -17.55
CA VAL A 42 10.66 -4.17 -18.88
C VAL A 42 10.99 -2.78 -19.41
N GLY A 43 12.24 -2.59 -19.82
CA GLY A 43 12.73 -1.34 -20.39
C GLY A 43 13.22 -0.33 -19.35
N ARG A 44 14.12 0.54 -19.81
CA ARG A 44 14.71 1.60 -18.99
C ARG A 44 14.00 2.93 -19.22
N LEU A 45 13.97 3.76 -18.17
CA LEU A 45 13.59 5.17 -18.32
C LEU A 45 14.72 5.93 -19.01
N LYS A 46 14.40 6.70 -20.05
CA LYS A 46 15.38 7.50 -20.80
C LYS A 46 15.24 8.99 -20.51
N GLU A 47 14.02 9.45 -20.28
CA GLU A 47 13.73 10.86 -20.09
C GLU A 47 13.96 11.29 -18.64
N SER A 48 14.60 12.45 -18.48
CA SER A 48 15.02 12.97 -17.18
C SER A 48 13.85 13.16 -16.22
N TYR A 49 12.70 13.62 -16.69
CA TYR A 49 11.52 13.83 -15.85
C TYR A 49 10.97 12.53 -15.26
N PHE A 50 11.01 11.42 -16.00
CA PHE A 50 10.62 10.11 -15.46
C PHE A 50 11.60 9.62 -14.41
N THR A 51 12.91 9.73 -14.70
CA THR A 51 13.95 9.31 -13.74
C THR A 51 13.90 10.14 -12.45
N ALA A 52 13.65 11.45 -12.56
CA ALA A 52 13.52 12.34 -11.41
C ALA A 52 12.26 12.03 -10.57
N ALA A 53 11.12 11.77 -11.23
CA ALA A 53 9.89 11.39 -10.54
C ALA A 53 10.03 10.05 -9.80
N GLU A 54 10.67 9.05 -10.43
CA GLU A 54 10.98 7.79 -9.76
C GLU A 54 11.88 8.02 -8.54
N ALA A 55 12.98 8.76 -8.70
CA ALA A 55 13.93 9.02 -7.62
C ALA A 55 13.25 9.68 -6.40
N GLU A 56 12.29 10.58 -6.63
CA GLU A 56 11.52 11.22 -5.57
C GLU A 56 10.65 10.20 -4.81
N TYR A 57 9.96 9.28 -5.50
CA TYR A 57 9.19 8.24 -4.81
C TYR A 57 10.08 7.22 -4.09
N LEU A 58 11.21 6.82 -4.69
CA LEU A 58 12.18 5.95 -4.03
C LEU A 58 12.69 6.57 -2.72
N LYS A 59 12.99 7.87 -2.72
CA LYS A 59 13.36 8.61 -1.52
C LYS A 59 12.25 8.63 -0.48
N ARG A 60 11.01 8.94 -0.88
CA ARG A 60 9.84 8.97 0.00
C ARG A 60 9.50 7.61 0.60
N LEU A 61 9.81 6.51 -0.09
CA LEU A 61 9.50 5.14 0.33
C LEU A 61 10.50 4.57 1.35
N ARG A 62 11.69 5.16 1.50
CA ARG A 62 12.75 4.70 2.43
C ARG A 62 12.27 4.50 3.88
N PRO A 63 11.41 5.34 4.47
CA PRO A 63 10.93 5.14 5.83
C PRO A 63 9.97 3.95 5.99
N TYR A 64 9.49 3.36 4.89
CA TYR A 64 8.41 2.36 4.88
C TYR A 64 8.89 0.96 4.49
N CYS A 65 9.76 0.86 3.50
CA CYS A 65 10.20 -0.40 2.93
C CYS A 65 11.60 -0.30 2.32
N THR A 66 12.22 -1.46 2.10
CA THR A 66 13.36 -1.54 1.19
C THR A 66 12.81 -1.76 -0.21
N LEU A 67 12.92 -0.76 -1.09
CA LEU A 67 12.49 -0.87 -2.48
C LEU A 67 13.70 -0.92 -3.42
N THR A 68 13.72 -1.92 -4.29
CA THR A 68 14.70 -2.07 -5.37
C THR A 68 14.00 -2.03 -6.71
N VAL A 69 14.60 -1.38 -7.70
CA VAL A 69 14.11 -1.40 -9.08
C VAL A 69 14.99 -2.33 -9.90
N VAL A 70 14.37 -3.24 -10.65
CA VAL A 70 15.06 -4.16 -11.57
C VAL A 70 14.53 -3.89 -12.98
N GLU A 71 15.43 -3.47 -13.87
CA GLU A 71 15.11 -3.21 -15.27
C GLU A 71 15.57 -4.39 -16.14
N ALA A 72 14.62 -5.06 -16.78
CA ALA A 72 14.87 -6.14 -17.72
C ALA A 72 14.83 -5.64 -19.16
N LYS A 73 15.56 -6.33 -20.06
CA LYS A 73 15.57 -6.01 -21.49
C LYS A 73 14.22 -6.31 -22.16
N ASP A 74 13.62 -7.43 -21.77
CA ASP A 74 12.40 -7.99 -22.32
C ASP A 74 11.65 -8.78 -21.22
N GLU A 75 10.49 -9.31 -21.56
CA GLU A 75 9.62 -10.02 -20.63
C GLU A 75 10.23 -11.35 -20.16
N ALA A 76 10.93 -12.08 -21.02
CA ALA A 76 11.58 -13.34 -20.66
C ALA A 76 12.68 -13.10 -19.61
N ALA A 77 13.51 -12.08 -19.81
CA ALA A 77 14.51 -11.66 -18.85
C ALA A 77 13.88 -11.17 -17.53
N LEU A 78 12.73 -10.49 -17.60
CA LEU A 78 11.98 -10.07 -16.41
C LEU A 78 11.56 -11.30 -15.61
N LEU A 79 10.87 -12.25 -16.23
CA LEU A 79 10.34 -13.44 -15.57
C LEU A 79 11.46 -14.27 -14.91
N ALA A 80 12.60 -14.41 -15.60
CA ALA A 80 13.78 -15.12 -15.10
C ALA A 80 14.43 -14.43 -13.88
N ALA A 81 14.37 -13.10 -13.80
CA ALA A 81 14.93 -12.33 -12.70
C ALA A 81 14.08 -12.39 -11.41
N ILE A 82 12.80 -12.75 -11.51
CA ILE A 82 11.89 -12.80 -10.36
C ILE A 82 12.15 -14.10 -9.57
N PRO A 83 12.53 -14.03 -8.27
CA PRO A 83 12.79 -15.23 -7.46
C PRO A 83 11.57 -16.16 -7.34
N GLN A 84 11.77 -17.47 -7.37
CA GLN A 84 10.67 -18.44 -7.35
C GLN A 84 9.77 -18.31 -6.12
N ALA A 85 10.35 -18.00 -4.95
CA ALA A 85 9.63 -17.82 -3.70
C ALA A 85 8.98 -16.44 -3.55
N ALA A 86 9.11 -15.53 -4.53
CA ALA A 86 8.55 -14.20 -4.44
C ALA A 86 7.03 -14.19 -4.63
N HIS A 87 6.34 -13.34 -3.86
CA HIS A 87 4.94 -13.04 -4.10
C HIS A 87 4.84 -12.01 -5.23
N LEU A 88 4.39 -12.49 -6.39
CA LEU A 88 4.33 -11.70 -7.63
C LEU A 88 2.96 -11.06 -7.84
N TYR A 89 2.95 -9.74 -7.99
CA TYR A 89 1.80 -8.94 -8.38
C TYR A 89 2.12 -8.27 -9.71
N ALA A 90 1.31 -8.49 -10.75
CA ALA A 90 1.59 -7.94 -12.08
C ALA A 90 0.54 -6.91 -12.47
N PHE A 91 1.00 -5.77 -12.99
CA PHE A 91 0.12 -4.73 -13.54
C PHE A 91 -0.12 -5.00 -15.02
N ASP A 92 -1.39 -5.20 -15.39
CA ASP A 92 -1.88 -5.56 -16.73
C ASP A 92 -3.28 -4.96 -16.91
N GLU A 93 -3.62 -4.46 -18.10
CA GLU A 93 -4.94 -3.87 -18.37
C GLU A 93 -6.10 -4.87 -18.15
N ARG A 94 -5.82 -6.18 -18.23
CA ARG A 94 -6.77 -7.28 -17.96
C ARG A 94 -6.96 -7.57 -16.47
N GLY A 95 -6.19 -6.93 -15.61
CA GLY A 95 -6.21 -7.14 -14.16
C GLY A 95 -7.44 -6.56 -13.47
N ALA A 96 -7.60 -6.90 -12.18
CA ALA A 96 -8.66 -6.34 -11.37
C ALA A 96 -8.33 -4.90 -10.94
N SER A 97 -9.30 -3.99 -11.05
CA SER A 97 -9.21 -2.66 -10.43
C SER A 97 -9.38 -2.76 -8.92
N MET A 98 -8.64 -1.94 -8.17
CA MET A 98 -8.71 -1.88 -6.71
C MET A 98 -8.74 -0.43 -6.24
N THR A 99 -9.41 -0.18 -5.10
CA THR A 99 -9.28 1.10 -4.41
C THR A 99 -7.92 1.17 -3.70
N SER A 100 -7.44 2.38 -3.44
CA SER A 100 -6.20 2.61 -2.69
C SER A 100 -6.22 1.95 -1.31
N VAL A 101 -7.38 1.94 -0.64
CA VAL A 101 -7.57 1.31 0.68
C VAL A 101 -7.48 -0.22 0.58
N ALA A 102 -8.07 -0.81 -0.45
CA ALA A 102 -7.95 -2.25 -0.70
C ALA A 102 -6.51 -2.63 -1.05
N PHE A 103 -5.83 -1.86 -1.91
CA PHE A 103 -4.42 -2.08 -2.23
C PHE A 103 -3.53 -2.01 -0.98
N ALA A 104 -3.77 -1.02 -0.11
CA ALA A 104 -3.05 -0.86 1.15
C ALA A 104 -3.21 -2.07 2.06
N ASN A 105 -4.44 -2.51 2.32
CA ASN A 105 -4.71 -3.56 3.30
C ASN A 105 -4.45 -4.97 2.73
N ASP A 106 -5.00 -5.26 1.56
CA ASP A 106 -5.06 -6.63 1.01
C ASP A 106 -3.75 -7.06 0.35
N ILE A 107 -2.86 -6.11 0.05
CA ILE A 107 -1.54 -6.38 -0.52
C ILE A 107 -0.47 -5.97 0.47
N LEU A 108 -0.24 -4.67 0.66
CA LEU A 108 0.92 -4.24 1.48
C LEU A 108 0.80 -4.69 2.94
N GLY A 109 -0.39 -4.52 3.54
CA GLY A 109 -0.67 -4.93 4.92
C GLY A 109 -0.61 -6.44 5.09
N ALA A 110 -1.29 -7.19 4.20
CA ALA A 110 -1.28 -8.64 4.20
C ALA A 110 0.13 -9.22 4.02
N GLU A 111 0.93 -8.69 3.10
CA GLU A 111 2.31 -9.14 2.88
C GLU A 111 3.22 -8.81 4.08
N ALA A 112 3.04 -7.63 4.70
CA ALA A 112 3.80 -7.27 5.90
C ALA A 112 3.46 -8.14 7.13
N GLN A 113 2.21 -8.62 7.24
CA GLN A 113 1.75 -9.40 8.39
C GLN A 113 1.86 -10.92 8.19
N HIS A 114 1.64 -11.39 6.97
CA HIS A 114 1.45 -12.82 6.66
C HIS A 114 2.31 -13.31 5.49
N GLY A 115 3.10 -12.44 4.85
CA GLY A 115 3.93 -12.80 3.69
C GLY A 115 5.13 -13.70 4.01
N GLY A 116 5.34 -14.08 5.28
CA GLY A 116 6.41 -14.99 5.69
C GLY A 116 7.83 -14.47 5.41
N GLY A 117 7.98 -13.17 5.14
CA GLY A 117 9.25 -12.56 4.74
C GLY A 117 9.65 -12.83 3.29
N ALA A 118 8.79 -13.44 2.48
CA ALA A 118 9.00 -13.59 1.05
C ALA A 118 9.18 -12.22 0.38
N PRO A 119 10.06 -12.08 -0.62
CA PRO A 119 10.16 -10.85 -1.41
C PRO A 119 8.83 -10.57 -2.12
N VAL A 120 8.36 -9.33 -2.05
CA VAL A 120 7.21 -8.88 -2.84
C VAL A 120 7.72 -8.28 -4.14
N VAL A 121 7.15 -8.70 -5.26
CA VAL A 121 7.53 -8.21 -6.59
C VAL A 121 6.31 -7.60 -7.28
N PHE A 122 6.43 -6.34 -7.68
CA PHE A 122 5.51 -5.68 -8.59
C PHE A 122 6.09 -5.70 -10.00
N ALA A 123 5.41 -6.34 -10.94
CA ALA A 123 5.87 -6.50 -12.32
C ALA A 123 5.12 -5.58 -13.30
N ILE A 124 5.86 -4.93 -14.20
CA ILE A 124 5.33 -4.08 -15.27
C ILE A 124 5.93 -4.52 -16.60
N GLY A 125 5.06 -4.86 -17.55
CA GLY A 125 5.44 -5.34 -18.87
C GLY A 125 5.97 -4.24 -19.80
N GLY A 126 6.44 -4.66 -20.97
CA GLY A 126 6.87 -3.75 -22.04
C GLY A 126 5.68 -3.25 -22.86
N ALA A 127 5.93 -2.83 -24.10
CA ALA A 127 4.86 -2.41 -25.02
C ALA A 127 3.83 -3.52 -25.29
N ASP A 128 4.29 -4.78 -25.32
CA ASP A 128 3.45 -5.96 -25.59
C ASP A 128 2.77 -6.54 -24.32
N GLY A 129 2.97 -5.90 -23.16
CA GLY A 129 2.47 -6.38 -21.88
C GLY A 129 3.26 -7.58 -21.33
N HIS A 130 2.56 -8.47 -20.62
CA HIS A 130 3.13 -9.67 -19.99
C HIS A 130 2.92 -10.93 -20.84
N SER A 131 3.76 -11.95 -20.65
CA SER A 131 3.48 -13.29 -21.19
C SER A 131 2.39 -14.00 -20.39
N ASP A 132 1.79 -15.03 -20.98
CA ASP A 132 0.84 -15.89 -20.26
C ASP A 132 1.51 -16.64 -19.10
N ALA A 133 2.81 -16.94 -19.22
CA ALA A 133 3.57 -17.58 -18.15
C ALA A 133 3.66 -16.67 -16.91
N LEU A 134 3.96 -15.38 -17.10
CA LEU A 134 4.00 -14.41 -16.00
C LEU A 134 2.60 -14.17 -15.42
N ARG A 135 1.58 -14.03 -16.28
CA ARG A 135 0.19 -13.87 -15.82
C ARG A 135 -0.27 -15.02 -14.93
N LYS A 136 0.02 -16.27 -15.32
CA LYS A 136 -0.30 -17.47 -14.53
C LYS A 136 0.48 -17.56 -13.23
N ARG A 137 1.73 -17.05 -13.21
CA ARG A 137 2.58 -17.02 -12.02
C ARG A 137 2.15 -15.94 -11.03
N ALA A 138 1.57 -14.84 -11.50
CA ALA A 138 1.16 -13.74 -10.64
C ALA A 138 0.08 -14.20 -9.65
N LYS A 139 0.31 -13.91 -8.36
CA LYS A 139 -0.68 -14.09 -7.29
C LYS A 139 -1.93 -13.25 -7.55
N LYS A 140 -1.76 -12.08 -8.19
CA LYS A 140 -2.86 -11.23 -8.64
C LYS A 140 -2.44 -10.36 -9.82
N LEU A 141 -3.35 -10.22 -10.78
CA LEU A 141 -3.28 -9.20 -11.82
C LEU A 141 -4.03 -7.95 -11.38
N LEU A 142 -3.38 -6.79 -11.51
CA LEU A 142 -3.90 -5.50 -11.09
C LEU A 142 -4.00 -4.57 -12.29
N SER A 143 -5.05 -3.75 -12.34
CA SER A 143 -5.24 -2.77 -13.40
C SER A 143 -5.46 -1.37 -12.82
N PHE A 144 -4.92 -0.34 -13.50
CA PHE A 144 -5.24 1.06 -13.25
C PHE A 144 -6.45 1.56 -14.04
N GLY A 145 -7.07 0.69 -14.84
CA GLY A 145 -8.18 1.00 -15.72
C GLY A 145 -8.05 0.27 -17.06
N GLN A 146 -9.10 0.34 -17.87
CA GLN A 146 -9.13 -0.33 -19.18
C GLN A 146 -8.33 0.40 -20.27
N LEU A 147 -7.92 1.64 -20.01
CA LEU A 147 -7.11 2.41 -20.94
C LEU A 147 -5.70 1.83 -21.02
N THR A 148 -5.15 1.77 -22.23
CA THR A 148 -3.74 1.46 -22.45
C THR A 148 -2.89 2.63 -21.98
N ILE A 149 -2.21 2.47 -20.84
CA ILE A 149 -1.30 3.46 -20.27
C ILE A 149 0.13 3.05 -20.61
N ALA A 150 0.96 4.00 -21.05
CA ALA A 150 2.37 3.73 -21.32
C ALA A 150 3.06 3.15 -20.07
N HIS A 151 3.79 2.05 -20.23
CA HIS A 151 4.45 1.34 -19.12
C HIS A 151 5.31 2.26 -18.23
N ARG A 152 5.94 3.30 -18.79
CA ARG A 152 6.71 4.31 -18.04
C ARG A 152 5.87 5.12 -17.06
N LEU A 153 4.62 5.43 -17.44
CA LEU A 153 3.67 6.08 -16.53
C LEU A 153 3.15 5.10 -15.50
N VAL A 154 2.84 3.85 -15.89
CA VAL A 154 2.44 2.79 -14.95
C VAL A 154 3.49 2.62 -13.86
N ARG A 155 4.78 2.66 -14.19
CA ARG A 155 5.88 2.63 -13.21
C ARG A 155 5.75 3.69 -12.13
N LEU A 156 5.46 4.93 -12.50
CA LEU A 156 5.22 6.00 -11.52
C LEU A 156 3.92 5.82 -10.73
N LEU A 157 2.85 5.35 -11.38
CA LEU A 157 1.58 5.05 -10.70
C LEU A 157 1.74 3.97 -9.63
N VAL A 158 2.48 2.90 -9.92
CA VAL A 158 2.79 1.85 -8.94
C VAL A 158 3.56 2.42 -7.75
N LEU A 159 4.63 3.18 -8.00
CA LEU A 159 5.43 3.80 -6.95
C LEU A 159 4.59 4.73 -6.06
N GLU A 160 3.74 5.55 -6.67
CA GLU A 160 2.82 6.45 -5.97
C GLU A 160 1.82 5.66 -5.11
N GLN A 161 1.23 4.58 -5.64
CA GLN A 161 0.27 3.76 -4.90
C GLN A 161 0.91 2.93 -3.79
N VAL A 162 2.15 2.50 -3.95
CA VAL A 162 2.90 1.86 -2.85
C VAL A 162 3.12 2.88 -1.72
N TYR A 163 3.53 4.10 -2.07
CA TYR A 163 3.70 5.17 -1.08
C TYR A 163 2.35 5.52 -0.40
N ARG A 164 1.30 5.66 -1.20
CA ARG A 164 -0.08 5.85 -0.74
C ARG A 164 -0.51 4.78 0.25
N GLY A 165 -0.33 3.53 -0.13
CA GLY A 165 -0.76 2.40 0.68
C GLY A 165 -0.05 2.39 2.03
N PHE A 166 1.24 2.68 2.06
CA PHE A 166 1.96 2.81 3.33
C PHE A 166 1.50 4.00 4.19
N ARG A 167 1.21 5.15 3.59
CA ARG A 167 0.63 6.30 4.31
C ARG A 167 -0.70 5.93 4.95
N ILE A 168 -1.57 5.24 4.21
CA ILE A 168 -2.86 4.71 4.71
C ILE A 168 -2.62 3.74 5.87
N LEU A 169 -1.74 2.76 5.70
CA LEU A 169 -1.44 1.76 6.74
C LEU A 169 -0.91 2.37 8.04
N ARG A 170 -0.20 3.51 7.95
CA ARG A 170 0.30 4.25 9.13
C ARG A 170 -0.67 5.29 9.67
N GLY A 171 -1.83 5.50 9.03
CA GLY A 171 -2.76 6.57 9.38
C GLY A 171 -2.18 7.97 9.19
N GLU A 172 -1.22 8.12 8.29
CA GLU A 172 -0.60 9.40 8.00
C GLU A 172 -1.45 10.15 6.93
N PRO A 173 -1.70 11.47 7.07
CA PRO A 173 -2.54 12.20 6.12
C PRO A 173 -2.00 12.12 4.69
N TYR A 174 -2.75 11.57 3.75
CA TYR A 174 -2.27 11.43 2.36
C TYR A 174 -3.36 11.54 1.28
N HIS A 175 -4.56 11.90 1.68
CA HIS A 175 -5.56 12.64 0.91
C HIS A 175 -6.55 13.25 1.91
N ARG A 176 -7.23 14.33 1.52
CA ARG A 176 -8.45 14.73 2.22
C ARG A 176 -9.57 13.90 1.61
N ASP A 177 -10.05 12.91 2.36
CA ASP A 177 -11.40 12.39 2.15
C ASP A 177 -12.38 13.26 2.96
#